data_AF-A0A8B9A6V3-F1
#
_entry.id   AF-A0A8B9A6V3-F1
#
_cell.length_a   1.000
_cell.length_b   1.000
_cell.length_c   1.000
_cell.angle_alpha   90.00
_cell.angle_beta   90.00
_cell.angle_gamma   90.00
#
_symmetry.space_group_name_H-M   'P 1'
#
loop_
_entity.id
_entity.type
_entity.pdbx_description
1 polymer ?
#
loop_
_entity_poly.entity_id
_entity_poly.type
_entity_poly.pdbx_seq_one_letter_code
_entity_poly.pdbx_strand_id
1 'polypeptide(L)' 'MNWISRKIHLYNVTMGLYMLDWWERYLFNILILILLWFICHNGSRFATEFYQSHLKTRPLAGGNFPIGGSVPS' A
#
# COMPACT_ATOMS: atom_id res chain seq x y z
N MET A 1 31.17 -0.36 19.35
CA MET A 1 31.41 -0.54 17.91
C MET A 1 30.73 -1.81 17.44
N ASN A 2 29.71 -1.71 16.58
CA ASN A 2 29.12 -2.92 15.94
C ASN A 2 28.83 -2.71 14.45
N TRP A 3 29.52 -1.74 13.84
CA TRP A 3 29.39 -1.42 12.42
C TRP A 3 29.82 -2.60 11.53
N ILE A 4 30.82 -3.35 11.97
CA ILE A 4 31.31 -4.56 11.31
C ILE A 4 30.26 -5.69 11.35
N SER A 5 29.60 -5.92 12.49
CA SER A 5 28.54 -6.92 12.60
C SER A 5 27.33 -6.57 11.73
N ARG A 6 26.97 -5.28 11.65
CA ARG A 6 25.91 -4.80 10.75
C ARG A 6 26.27 -4.96 9.28
N LYS A 7 27.54 -4.73 8.91
CA LYS A 7 28.04 -5.00 7.55
C LYS A 7 28.02 -6.49 7.23
N ILE A 8 28.45 -7.36 8.15
CA ILE A 8 28.40 -8.82 7.97
C ILE A 8 26.97 -9.33 7.80
N HIS A 9 26.00 -8.84 8.56
CA HIS A 9 24.61 -9.24 8.38
C HIS A 9 24.05 -8.80 7.02
N LEU A 10 24.30 -7.56 6.59
CA LEU A 10 23.92 -7.10 5.25
C LEU A 10 24.61 -7.88 4.14
N TYR A 11 25.92 -8.17 4.27
CA TYR A 11 26.64 -8.99 3.31
C TYR A 11 26.10 -10.42 3.30
N ASN A 12 25.83 -11.03 4.43
CA ASN A 12 25.31 -12.40 4.49
C ASN A 12 23.89 -12.50 3.93
N VAL A 13 23.05 -11.49 4.14
CA VAL A 13 21.69 -11.46 3.57
C VAL A 13 21.71 -11.15 2.07
N THR A 14 22.60 -10.26 1.62
CA THR A 14 22.67 -9.84 0.22
C THR A 14 23.43 -10.87 -0.63
N MET A 15 24.57 -11.34 -0.14
CA MET A 15 25.36 -12.41 -0.76
C MET A 15 24.67 -13.76 -0.59
N GLY A 16 23.95 -14.02 0.51
CA GLY A 16 23.18 -15.26 0.69
C GLY A 16 22.01 -15.37 -0.29
N LEU A 17 21.28 -14.27 -0.53
CA LEU A 17 20.30 -14.20 -1.63
C LEU A 17 20.97 -14.29 -3.01
N TYR A 18 22.24 -13.87 -3.11
CA TYR A 18 23.08 -14.03 -4.30
C TYR A 18 23.67 -15.45 -4.42
N MET A 19 23.65 -16.27 -3.37
CA MET A 19 24.12 -17.66 -3.41
C MET A 19 23.00 -18.65 -3.76
N LEU A 20 21.73 -18.23 -3.69
CA LEU A 20 20.60 -19.01 -4.19
C LEU A 20 20.83 -19.40 -5.65
N ASP A 21 20.44 -20.63 -5.98
CA ASP A 21 20.53 -21.16 -7.34
C ASP A 21 19.83 -20.21 -8.31
N TRP A 22 20.26 -20.17 -9.57
CA TRP A 22 19.70 -19.22 -10.56
C TRP A 22 18.16 -19.29 -10.58
N TRP A 23 17.61 -20.50 -10.46
CA TRP A 23 16.17 -20.74 -10.39
C TRP A 23 15.51 -20.17 -9.12
N GLU A 24 16.14 -20.30 -7.95
CA GLU A 24 15.57 -19.82 -6.69
C GLU A 24 15.49 -18.29 -6.63
N ARG A 25 16.42 -17.57 -7.25
CA ARG A 25 16.32 -16.10 -7.39
C ARG A 25 15.10 -15.66 -8.18
N TYR A 26 14.75 -16.41 -9.24
CA TYR A 26 13.56 -16.13 -10.03
C TYR A 26 12.31 -16.38 -9.18
N LEU A 27 12.27 -17.48 -8.43
CA LEU A 27 11.16 -17.80 -7.55
C LEU A 27 10.96 -16.75 -6.45
N PHE A 28 12.05 -16.29 -5.82
CA PHE A 28 11.99 -15.28 -4.77
C PHE A 28 11.55 -13.90 -5.29
N ASN A 29 12.01 -13.49 -6.48
CA ASN A 29 11.55 -12.25 -7.10
C ASN A 29 10.05 -12.29 -7.43
N ILE A 30 9.58 -13.41 -8.00
CA ILE A 30 8.17 -13.60 -8.31
C ILE A 30 7.33 -13.60 -7.03
N LEU A 31 7.81 -14.26 -5.97
CA LEU A 31 7.16 -14.26 -4.66
C LEU A 31 7.02 -12.83 -4.10
N ILE A 32 8.08 -12.02 -4.15
CA ILE A 32 8.04 -10.63 -3.68
C ILE A 32 7.08 -9.79 -4.54
N LEU A 33 7.08 -9.96 -5.86
CA LEU A 33 6.15 -9.26 -6.76
C LEU A 33 4.68 -9.62 -6.47
N ILE A 34 4.39 -10.91 -6.26
CA ILE A 34 3.05 -11.39 -5.91
C ILE A 34 2.65 -10.87 -4.53
N LEU A 35 3.56 -10.89 -3.55
CA LEU A 35 3.32 -10.39 -2.20
C LEU A 35 3.04 -8.88 -2.22
N LEU A 36 3.85 -8.11 -2.93
CA LEU A 36 3.66 -6.68 -3.10
C LEU A 36 2.33 -6.39 -3.78
N TRP A 37 2.03 -7.10 -4.87
CA TRP A 37 0.74 -6.99 -5.56
C TRP A 37 -0.43 -7.31 -4.62
N PHE A 38 -0.31 -8.36 -3.82
CA PHE A 38 -1.32 -8.75 -2.85
C PHE A 38 -1.53 -7.65 -1.80
N ILE A 39 -0.46 -7.10 -1.23
CA ILE A 39 -0.54 -6.01 -0.27
C ILE A 39 -1.14 -4.76 -0.91
N CYS A 40 -0.73 -4.40 -2.13
CA CYS A 40 -1.29 -3.27 -2.85
C CYS A 40 -2.78 -3.47 -3.17
N HIS A 41 -3.20 -4.67 -3.57
CA HIS A 41 -4.59 -4.98 -3.88
C HIS A 41 -5.48 -4.97 -2.62
N ASN A 42 -4.99 -5.51 -1.50
CA ASN A 42 -5.73 -5.48 -0.23
C ASN A 42 -5.72 -4.08 0.39
N GLY A 43 -4.58 -3.38 0.32
CA GLY A 43 -4.41 -2.02 0.82
C GLY A 43 -5.20 -1.00 0.01
N SER A 44 -5.27 -1.15 -1.32
CA SER A 44 -6.09 -0.28 -2.18
C SER A 44 -7.57 -0.43 -1.89
N ARG A 45 -8.04 -1.66 -1.62
CA ARG A 45 -9.42 -1.90 -1.20
C ARG A 45 -9.76 -1.18 0.11
N PHE A 46 -8.89 -1.31 1.11
CA PHE A 46 -9.04 -0.61 2.40
C PHE A 46 -8.96 0.91 2.25
N ALA A 47 -7.99 1.41 1.48
CA ALA A 47 -7.84 2.83 1.21
C ALA A 47 -9.02 3.40 0.41
N THR A 48 -9.59 2.63 -0.52
CA THR A 48 -10.75 3.04 -1.31
C THR A 48 -11.99 3.16 -0.42
N GLU A 49 -12.21 2.23 0.50
CA GLU A 49 -13.33 2.31 1.45
C GLU A 49 -13.16 3.50 2.42
N PHE A 50 -11.94 3.76 2.88
CA PHE A 50 -11.63 4.90 3.74
C PHE A 50 -11.74 6.24 3.00
N TYR A 51 -11.24 6.30 1.76
CA TYR A 51 -11.29 7.47 0.89
C TYR A 51 -12.73 7.78 0.48
N GLN A 52 -13.52 6.78 0.12
CA GLN A 52 -14.96 6.94 -0.10
C GLN A 52 -15.67 7.40 1.17
N SER A 53 -15.35 6.88 2.35
CA SER A 53 -15.99 7.30 3.60
C SER A 53 -15.65 8.75 3.98
N HIS A 54 -14.39 9.17 3.84
CA HIS A 54 -13.93 10.54 4.13
C HIS A 54 -14.28 11.56 3.04
N LEU A 55 -14.25 11.17 1.76
CA LEU A 55 -14.67 12.01 0.64
C LEU A 55 -16.17 12.02 0.41
N LYS A 56 -16.96 11.11 0.98
CA LYS A 56 -18.42 11.21 0.94
C LYS A 56 -18.97 12.05 2.09
N THR A 57 -18.23 12.19 3.19
CA THR A 57 -18.57 13.11 4.30
C THR A 57 -18.18 14.56 4.02
N ARG A 58 -17.26 14.86 3.10
CA ARG A 58 -16.78 16.23 2.81
C ARG A 58 -17.44 17.04 1.67
N PRO A 59 -18.15 16.50 0.66
CA PRO A 59 -18.86 17.32 -0.34
C PRO A 59 -20.25 17.70 0.17
N LEU A 60 -20.81 16.96 1.13
CA LEU A 60 -22.10 17.27 1.75
C LEU A 60 -22.01 18.33 2.87
N ALA A 61 -20.80 18.67 3.31
CA ALA A 61 -20.56 19.70 4.34
C ALA A 61 -20.09 21.05 3.77
N GLY A 62 -19.86 21.15 2.45
CA GLY A 62 -19.31 22.35 1.80
C GLY A 62 -20.24 23.02 0.78
N GLY A 63 -21.48 22.54 0.63
CA GLY A 63 -22.46 23.10 -0.30
C GLY A 63 -23.68 23.64 0.44
N ASN A 64 -23.54 24.83 1.05
CA ASN A 64 -24.69 25.63 1.46
C ASN A 64 -25.48 26.05 0.20
N PHE A 65 -26.54 25.32 -0.11
CA PHE A 65 -27.70 25.88 -0.81
C PHE A 65 -28.89 25.82 0.15
N PRO A 66 -29.38 26.97 0.65
CA PRO A 66 -30.70 27.02 1.23
C PRO A 66 -31.69 27.07 0.06
N ILE A 67 -32.11 25.92 -0.46
CA ILE A 67 -33.40 25.87 -1.17
C ILE A 67 -34.46 25.71 -0.09
N GLY A 68 -34.72 26.83 0.57
CA GLY A 68 -35.92 27.03 1.36
C GLY A 68 -37.11 27.28 0.46
N GLY A 69 -38.28 26.89 0.94
CA GLY A 69 -39.54 27.55 0.60
C GLY A 69 -40.25 27.05 -0.65
N SER A 70 -41.24 26.19 -0.42
CA SER A 70 -42.57 26.21 -1.06
C SER A 70 -42.81 27.24 -2.19
N VAL A 71 -43.30 26.78 -3.35
CA VAL A 71 -44.31 27.50 -4.13
C VAL A 71 -45.34 26.50 -4.69
N PRO A 72 -46.66 26.73 -4.50
CA PRO A 72 -47.74 25.85 -4.94
C PRO A 72 -48.21 26.17 -6.36
N SER A 73 -48.87 25.21 -7.01
CA SER A 73 -49.98 25.39 -7.96
C SER A 73 -50.81 24.11 -7.99
#